data_AF-A0A9E3RWC7-F1
#
_entry.id   AF-A0A9E3RWC7-F1
#
_cell.length_a   1.000
_cell.length_b   1.000
_cell.length_c   1.000
_cell.angle_alpha   90.00
_cell.angle_beta   90.00
_cell.angle_gamma   90.00
#
_symmetry.space_group_name_H-M   'P 1'
#
loop_
_entity.id
_entity.type
_entity.pdbx_description
1 polymer ?
#
loop_
_entity_poly.entity_id
_entity_poly.type
_entity_poly.pdbx_seq_one_letter_code
_entity_poly.pdbx_strand_id
1 'polypeptide(L)'
;MSRGFLRAVGSGTATIMMSVYSQTVLAAETDQFLVWDVELRDSAPALNTYLNQETERFLAEENALHGAEHSAALVTQDLYLYLFRSILDSRLRHFVMTAPDIDRYPPSTISYPEHLEMSIYSAKSFPFILPMARTIRIGDVYLGIDKLSHFFGFGRRYFKRYVRLREEGYPEDVAMEKTVEWGMWYERYLVGNLTDGIYSYADLEANFQGMMMARSFSEGPTPLLVRTGDKWTLARPIDIRDFVNPGFDESYNCSRFMGTRRSQVMHVLESEVCPKRTAPLVQARFERYQKWKPSFSQQFVDRKLGEQGWTPHTDAVFDLWCASGKAEGLPESPRTTP
;
A
#
# COMPACT_ATOMS: atom_id res chain seq x y z
N MET A 1 -72.71 13.43 21.38
CA MET A 1 -72.17 14.81 21.28
C MET A 1 -70.88 14.86 22.10
N SER A 2 -69.71 14.84 21.45
CA SER A 2 -68.78 16.00 21.27
C SER A 2 -67.88 16.18 22.52
N ARG A 3 -66.54 16.24 22.56
CA ARG A 3 -65.35 16.27 21.68
C ARG A 3 -64.18 15.82 22.60
N GLY A 4 -63.20 15.01 22.22
CA GLY A 4 -62.04 15.34 21.39
C GLY A 4 -60.89 15.98 22.20
N PHE A 5 -59.77 15.26 22.43
CA PHE A 5 -58.40 15.79 22.29
C PHE A 5 -57.35 14.67 22.37
N LEU A 6 -56.46 14.63 21.35
CA LEU A 6 -55.26 13.80 21.29
C LEU A 6 -54.21 14.24 22.33
N ARG A 7 -53.45 13.28 22.87
CA ARG A 7 -52.01 13.44 23.12
C ARG A 7 -51.27 12.18 22.71
N ALA A 8 -50.30 12.36 21.82
CA ALA A 8 -49.29 11.40 21.42
C ALA A 8 -48.08 11.44 22.37
N VAL A 9 -47.05 10.64 22.03
CA VAL A 9 -45.68 10.50 22.57
C VAL A 9 -45.57 9.35 23.58
N GLY A 10 -44.67 8.37 23.46
CA GLY A 10 -43.57 8.06 22.54
C GLY A 10 -43.14 6.60 22.84
N SER A 11 -42.57 5.83 21.91
CA SER A 11 -41.15 5.84 21.52
C SER A 11 -40.70 4.38 21.59
N GLY A 12 -40.42 3.77 20.43
CA GLY A 12 -39.98 2.38 20.33
C GLY A 12 -39.35 2.10 18.97
N THR A 13 -38.65 3.09 18.40
CA THR A 13 -37.81 2.88 17.24
C THR A 13 -36.47 2.34 17.72
N ALA A 14 -36.28 1.04 17.56
CA ALA A 14 -34.99 0.40 17.63
C ALA A 14 -34.04 1.13 16.67
N THR A 15 -33.14 1.93 17.25
CA THR A 15 -32.06 2.54 16.50
C THR A 15 -31.05 1.44 16.26
N ILE A 16 -31.10 0.82 15.08
CA ILE A 16 -29.98 0.07 14.54
C ILE A 16 -28.89 1.11 14.31
N MET A 17 -28.06 1.30 15.33
CA MET A 17 -26.84 2.08 15.25
C MET A 17 -25.91 1.27 14.35
N MET A 18 -26.02 1.52 13.05
CA MET A 18 -25.08 1.03 12.04
C MET A 18 -23.76 1.74 12.34
N SER A 19 -22.98 1.15 13.25
CA SER A 19 -21.63 1.57 13.58
C SER A 19 -20.77 1.35 12.34
N VAL A 20 -20.76 2.36 11.47
CA VAL A 20 -19.74 2.54 10.46
C VAL A 20 -18.45 2.77 11.25
N TYR A 21 -17.74 1.69 11.53
CA TYR A 21 -16.34 1.76 11.94
C TYR A 21 -15.60 2.46 10.81
N SER A 22 -15.38 3.77 10.94
CA SER A 22 -14.44 4.52 10.14
C SER A 22 -13.05 3.94 10.44
N GLN A 23 -12.67 2.90 9.71
CA GLN A 23 -11.30 2.41 9.65
C GLN A 23 -10.50 3.42 8.79
N THR A 24 -10.16 4.55 9.40
CA THR A 24 -9.25 5.53 8.83
C THR A 24 -7.87 4.90 8.78
N VAL A 25 -7.47 4.47 7.59
CA VAL A 25 -6.07 4.15 7.29
C VAL A 25 -5.41 5.51 7.09
N LEU A 26 -4.77 6.02 8.14
CA LEU A 26 -3.87 7.17 8.04
C LEU A 26 -2.60 6.70 7.32
N ALA A 27 -2.51 6.88 5.99
CA ALA A 27 -1.30 6.51 5.26
C ALA A 27 -0.09 7.21 5.87
N ALA A 28 1.01 6.47 6.03
CA ALA A 28 2.29 7.03 6.41
C ALA A 28 3.15 7.09 5.16
N GLU A 29 3.77 8.24 4.92
CA GLU A 29 4.68 8.46 3.81
C GLU A 29 6.02 7.80 4.09
N THR A 30 6.81 7.58 3.05
CA THR A 30 8.13 7.00 3.18
C THR A 30 9.11 7.68 2.23
N ASP A 31 10.40 7.50 2.48
CA ASP A 31 11.46 8.10 1.69
C ASP A 31 12.57 7.08 1.45
N GLN A 32 12.53 6.40 0.30
CA GLN A 32 13.58 5.47 -0.12
C GLN A 32 14.85 6.17 -0.67
N PHE A 33 14.84 7.49 -0.87
CA PHE A 33 16.06 8.21 -1.25
C PHE A 33 17.08 8.19 -0.11
N LEU A 34 16.60 8.10 1.14
CA LEU A 34 17.41 7.94 2.34
C LEU A 34 18.29 6.67 2.37
N VAL A 35 17.96 5.66 1.57
CA VAL A 35 18.70 4.38 1.52
C VAL A 35 19.50 4.20 0.23
N TRP A 36 19.77 5.27 -0.52
CA TRP A 36 20.57 5.18 -1.75
C TRP A 36 22.05 4.90 -1.51
N ASP A 37 22.55 5.27 -0.34
CA ASP A 37 23.91 5.03 0.16
C ASP A 37 23.95 3.97 1.28
N VAL A 38 22.83 3.30 1.54
CA VAL A 38 22.68 2.30 2.61
C VAL A 38 22.21 0.97 2.03
N GLU A 39 22.97 -0.09 2.27
CA GLU A 39 22.53 -1.46 1.96
C GLU A 39 21.91 -2.09 3.21
N LEU A 40 20.63 -2.44 3.14
CA LEU A 40 19.92 -3.09 4.24
C LEU A 40 20.03 -4.60 4.17
N ARG A 41 19.96 -5.30 5.31
CA ARG A 41 19.80 -6.75 5.31
C ARG A 41 18.42 -7.15 4.78
N ASP A 42 18.36 -8.28 4.08
CA ASP A 42 17.11 -8.82 3.55
C ASP A 42 16.21 -9.26 4.72
N SER A 43 15.03 -8.64 4.82
CA SER A 43 14.02 -8.91 5.84
C SER A 43 13.06 -10.04 5.43
N ALA A 44 13.12 -10.53 4.18
CA ALA A 44 12.24 -11.58 3.69
C ALA A 44 12.29 -12.88 4.53
N PRO A 45 13.45 -13.39 4.98
CA PRO A 45 13.48 -14.61 5.79
C PRO A 45 12.71 -14.48 7.11
N ALA A 46 12.88 -13.35 7.81
CA ALA A 46 12.17 -13.08 9.06
C ALA A 46 10.67 -12.87 8.83
N LEU A 47 10.30 -12.14 7.77
CA LEU A 47 8.88 -11.93 7.42
C LEU A 47 8.20 -13.22 6.98
N ASN A 48 8.83 -14.03 6.15
CA ASN A 48 8.27 -15.31 5.71
C ASN A 48 8.07 -16.25 6.90
N THR A 49 9.04 -16.32 7.82
CA THR A 49 8.89 -17.11 9.05
C THR A 49 7.68 -16.65 9.85
N TYR A 50 7.57 -15.34 10.09
CA TYR A 50 6.44 -14.75 10.80
C TYR A 50 5.09 -15.03 10.11
N LEU A 51 5.00 -14.78 8.80
CA LEU A 51 3.76 -14.96 8.04
C LEU A 51 3.29 -16.41 8.07
N ASN A 52 4.18 -17.36 7.83
CA ASN A 52 3.82 -18.78 7.86
C ASN A 52 3.35 -19.21 9.26
N GLN A 53 4.05 -18.81 10.32
CA GLN A 53 3.68 -19.16 11.70
C GLN A 53 2.35 -18.54 12.13
N GLU A 54 2.12 -17.27 11.84
CA GLU A 54 0.84 -16.61 12.18
C GLU A 54 -0.31 -17.13 11.31
N THR A 55 -0.07 -17.47 10.05
CA THR A 55 -1.08 -18.13 9.20
C THR A 55 -1.44 -19.51 9.74
N GLU A 56 -0.47 -20.35 10.10
CA GLU A 56 -0.74 -21.66 10.70
C GLU A 56 -1.52 -21.53 12.02
N ARG A 57 -1.15 -20.56 12.87
CA ARG A 57 -1.90 -20.28 14.11
C ARG A 57 -3.33 -19.86 13.82
N PHE A 58 -3.52 -18.91 12.90
CA PHE A 58 -4.86 -18.46 12.49
C PHE A 58 -5.70 -19.63 11.95
N LEU A 59 -5.14 -20.47 11.07
CA LEU A 59 -5.85 -21.63 10.53
C LEU A 59 -6.22 -22.64 11.63
N ALA A 60 -5.38 -22.83 12.64
CA ALA A 60 -5.71 -23.69 13.78
C ALA A 60 -6.90 -23.14 14.59
N GLU A 61 -6.94 -21.83 14.84
CA GLU A 61 -8.06 -21.14 15.51
C GLU A 61 -9.35 -21.21 14.67
N GLU A 62 -9.25 -20.88 13.38
CA GLU A 62 -10.36 -20.92 12.42
C GLU A 62 -10.97 -22.31 12.30
N ASN A 63 -10.14 -23.34 12.13
CA ASN A 63 -10.58 -24.73 12.03
C ASN A 63 -11.23 -25.24 13.33
N ALA A 64 -10.78 -24.76 14.50
CA ALA A 64 -11.37 -25.15 15.78
C ALA A 64 -12.77 -24.54 16.00
N LEU A 65 -13.01 -23.35 15.45
CA LEU A 65 -14.28 -22.63 15.59
C LEU A 65 -15.30 -23.00 14.49
N HIS A 66 -14.82 -23.15 13.26
CA HIS A 66 -15.66 -23.20 12.07
C HIS A 66 -15.39 -24.41 11.16
N GLY A 67 -14.34 -25.21 11.45
CA GLY A 67 -13.87 -26.22 10.52
C GLY A 67 -13.58 -25.63 9.14
N ALA A 68 -14.12 -26.27 8.09
CA ALA A 68 -14.05 -25.82 6.71
C ALA A 68 -15.43 -25.40 6.16
N GLU A 69 -16.30 -24.86 7.01
CA GLU A 69 -17.58 -24.29 6.59
C GLU A 69 -17.40 -22.99 5.79
N HIS A 70 -16.47 -22.13 6.22
CA HIS A 70 -16.16 -20.89 5.53
C HIS A 70 -15.43 -21.15 4.20
N SER A 71 -15.76 -20.34 3.18
CA SER A 71 -15.09 -20.40 1.88
C SER A 71 -13.63 -19.93 1.99
N ALA A 72 -12.75 -20.41 1.11
CA ALA A 72 -11.36 -19.98 1.07
C ALA A 72 -11.21 -18.45 0.97
N ALA A 73 -12.11 -17.79 0.21
CA ALA A 73 -12.12 -16.34 0.07
C ALA A 73 -12.49 -15.62 1.39
N LEU A 74 -13.39 -16.18 2.19
CA LEU A 74 -13.72 -15.63 3.50
C LEU A 74 -12.57 -15.82 4.49
N VAL A 75 -12.04 -17.05 4.59
CA VAL A 75 -10.87 -17.38 5.43
C VAL A 75 -9.67 -16.48 5.10
N THR A 76 -9.45 -16.19 3.83
CA THR A 76 -8.37 -15.28 3.40
C THR A 76 -8.61 -13.84 3.86
N GLN A 77 -9.84 -13.33 3.76
CA GLN A 77 -10.18 -11.99 4.25
C GLN A 77 -9.98 -11.88 5.76
N ASP A 78 -10.36 -12.91 6.51
CA ASP A 78 -10.21 -12.96 7.95
C ASP A 78 -8.75 -13.11 8.38
N LEU A 79 -7.94 -13.89 7.64
CA LEU A 79 -6.49 -13.95 7.83
C LEU A 79 -5.84 -12.56 7.66
N TYR A 80 -6.21 -11.82 6.60
CA TYR A 80 -5.68 -10.48 6.38
C TYR A 80 -6.08 -9.53 7.50
N LEU A 81 -7.31 -9.66 8.03
CA LEU A 81 -7.77 -8.89 9.18
C LEU A 81 -7.04 -9.29 10.47
N TYR A 82 -6.72 -10.58 10.66
CA TYR A 82 -5.93 -11.10 11.77
C TYR A 82 -4.52 -10.52 11.78
N LEU A 83 -3.84 -10.54 10.63
CA LEU A 83 -2.48 -9.99 10.48
C LEU A 83 -2.47 -8.46 10.59
N PHE A 84 -3.45 -7.81 9.97
CA PHE A 84 -3.55 -6.35 9.87
C PHE A 84 -5.00 -5.86 10.05
N ARG A 85 -5.33 -5.44 11.27
CA ARG A 85 -6.64 -4.87 11.59
C ARG A 85 -6.70 -3.38 11.31
N SER A 86 -5.72 -2.63 11.77
CA SER A 86 -5.55 -1.21 11.48
C SER A 86 -4.09 -0.77 11.70
N ILE A 87 -3.76 0.47 11.37
CA ILE A 87 -2.43 1.02 11.64
C ILE A 87 -2.12 1.07 13.13
N LEU A 88 -3.12 1.34 13.98
CA LEU A 88 -2.94 1.41 15.43
C LEU A 88 -2.98 0.03 16.11
N ASP A 89 -3.51 -0.98 15.43
CA ASP A 89 -3.73 -2.33 15.94
C ASP A 89 -3.41 -3.34 14.83
N SER A 90 -2.13 -3.71 14.69
CA SER A 90 -1.69 -4.74 13.73
C SER A 90 -0.54 -5.56 14.30
N ARG A 91 -0.71 -6.88 14.28
CA ARG A 91 0.32 -7.86 14.66
C ARG A 91 1.55 -7.74 13.75
N LEU A 92 1.30 -7.69 12.43
CA LEU A 92 2.37 -7.56 11.45
C LEU A 92 3.16 -6.27 11.64
N ARG A 93 2.47 -5.12 11.79
CA ARG A 93 3.16 -3.84 12.02
C ARG A 93 3.99 -3.88 13.30
N HIS A 94 3.45 -4.44 14.39
CA HIS A 94 4.20 -4.60 15.63
C HIS A 94 5.47 -5.43 15.41
N PHE A 95 5.35 -6.62 14.80
CA PHE A 95 6.50 -7.46 14.48
C PHE A 95 7.53 -6.73 13.62
N VAL A 96 7.09 -6.13 12.52
CA VAL A 96 7.96 -5.38 11.59
C VAL A 96 8.63 -4.21 12.28
N MET A 97 8.07 -3.63 13.35
CA MET A 97 8.68 -2.50 14.07
C MET A 97 9.62 -2.92 15.21
N THR A 98 9.47 -4.13 15.76
CA THR A 98 10.20 -4.55 16.97
C THR A 98 11.20 -5.69 16.75
N ALA A 99 11.03 -6.51 15.71
CA ALA A 99 11.90 -7.66 15.47
C ALA A 99 13.36 -7.23 15.18
N PRO A 100 14.37 -7.85 15.84
CA PRO A 100 15.79 -7.50 15.65
C PRO A 100 16.33 -7.89 14.27
N ASP A 101 15.71 -8.87 13.62
CA ASP A 101 16.12 -9.39 12.32
C ASP A 101 15.50 -8.63 11.14
N ILE A 102 14.68 -7.61 11.42
CA ILE A 102 14.19 -6.67 10.42
C ILE A 102 15.10 -5.46 10.45
N ASP A 103 15.85 -5.26 9.37
CA ASP A 103 16.76 -4.13 9.23
C ASP A 103 16.02 -2.92 8.67
N ARG A 104 16.12 -1.78 9.35
CA ARG A 104 15.26 -0.61 9.11
C ARG A 104 16.11 0.64 8.97
N TYR A 105 15.74 1.49 8.03
CA TYR A 105 16.33 2.82 7.88
C TYR A 105 15.29 3.95 7.94
N PRO A 106 15.57 5.05 8.65
CA PRO A 106 16.63 5.17 9.65
C PRO A 106 16.45 4.13 10.78
N PRO A 107 17.44 3.89 11.67
CA PRO A 107 17.26 2.97 12.78
C PRO A 107 16.26 3.52 13.81
N SER A 108 15.62 2.63 14.59
CA SER A 108 14.59 2.98 15.58
C SER A 108 15.04 3.97 16.66
N THR A 109 16.35 4.17 16.82
CA THR A 109 16.96 5.16 17.72
C THR A 109 16.82 6.60 17.23
N ILE A 110 16.63 6.81 15.93
CA ILE A 110 16.39 8.14 15.35
C ILE A 110 14.96 8.55 15.67
N SER A 111 14.79 9.72 16.28
CA SER A 111 13.48 10.26 16.62
C SER A 111 12.68 10.63 15.37
N TYR A 112 11.36 10.77 15.51
CA TYR A 112 10.52 11.17 14.37
C TYR A 112 10.89 12.56 13.79
N PRO A 113 11.15 13.61 14.60
CA PRO A 113 11.60 14.90 14.07
C PRO A 113 12.90 14.81 13.25
N GLU A 114 13.89 14.06 13.75
CA GLU A 114 15.14 13.83 13.02
C GLU A 114 14.89 13.05 11.72
N HIS A 115 14.03 12.02 11.76
CA HIS A 115 13.66 11.28 10.56
C HIS A 115 13.00 12.19 9.49
N LEU A 116 12.11 13.09 9.91
CA LEU A 116 11.49 14.06 9.00
C LEU A 116 12.52 15.07 8.46
N GLU A 117 13.45 15.54 9.28
CA GLU A 117 14.50 16.48 8.87
C GLU A 117 15.48 15.88 7.86
N MET A 118 15.75 14.58 7.95
CA MET A 118 16.61 13.88 6.99
C MET A 118 15.95 13.69 5.61
N SER A 119 14.61 13.67 5.54
CA SER A 119 13.88 13.23 4.34
C SER A 119 13.66 14.34 3.31
N ILE A 120 13.17 13.96 2.13
CA ILE A 120 12.67 14.88 1.10
C ILE A 120 11.49 15.74 1.59
N TYR A 121 10.90 15.39 2.74
CA TYR A 121 9.79 16.10 3.39
C TYR A 121 10.25 17.02 4.54
N SER A 122 11.54 17.28 4.66
CA SER A 122 12.14 18.12 5.71
C SER A 122 11.62 19.56 5.72
N ALA A 123 11.20 20.08 4.57
CA ALA A 123 10.60 21.39 4.48
C ALA A 123 9.17 21.41 5.04
N LYS A 124 8.83 22.47 5.77
CA LYS A 124 7.50 22.64 6.36
C LYS A 124 6.46 22.94 5.27
N SER A 125 5.63 21.96 4.91
CA SER A 125 4.38 22.14 4.16
C SER A 125 3.22 21.55 4.93
N PHE A 126 2.01 22.08 4.73
CA PHE A 126 0.80 21.54 5.35
C PHE A 126 0.46 20.17 4.72
N PRO A 127 0.15 19.13 5.52
CA PRO A 127 0.15 19.10 6.98
C PRO A 127 1.59 19.11 7.50
N PHE A 128 1.84 19.95 8.52
CA PHE A 128 3.19 20.19 9.06
C PHE A 128 3.80 18.98 9.75
N ILE A 129 3.00 17.94 10.01
CA ILE A 129 3.41 16.65 10.55
C ILE A 129 2.91 15.61 9.55
N LEU A 130 3.85 14.94 8.90
CA LEU A 130 3.60 13.89 7.93
C LEU A 130 4.00 12.55 8.55
N PRO A 131 3.07 11.63 8.86
CA PRO A 131 3.45 10.34 9.42
C PRO A 131 4.46 9.66 8.49
N MET A 132 5.63 9.29 9.01
CA MET A 132 6.74 8.75 8.21
C MET A 132 7.01 7.29 8.60
N ALA A 133 7.07 6.41 7.63
CA ALA A 133 7.46 5.02 7.77
C ALA A 133 8.93 4.81 7.36
N ARG A 134 9.61 3.97 8.14
CA ARG A 134 10.99 3.56 7.87
C ARG A 134 11.03 2.62 6.66
N THR A 135 12.16 2.60 5.97
CA THR A 135 12.45 1.69 4.85
C THR A 135 13.01 0.36 5.35
N ILE A 136 12.61 -0.73 4.72
CA ILE A 136 13.19 -2.07 4.87
C ILE A 136 13.54 -2.62 3.48
N ARG A 137 14.28 -3.72 3.44
CA ARG A 137 14.51 -4.48 2.20
C ARG A 137 13.85 -5.85 2.24
N ILE A 138 13.14 -6.23 1.18
CA ILE A 138 12.57 -7.57 0.97
C ILE A 138 13.08 -8.09 -0.37
N GLY A 139 13.87 -9.16 -0.35
CA GLY A 139 14.61 -9.61 -1.53
C GLY A 139 15.51 -8.48 -2.03
N ASP A 140 15.35 -8.08 -3.29
CA ASP A 140 16.11 -6.98 -3.89
C ASP A 140 15.42 -5.61 -3.77
N VAL A 141 14.20 -5.56 -3.22
CA VAL A 141 13.33 -4.38 -3.26
C VAL A 141 13.39 -3.62 -1.94
N TYR A 142 13.59 -2.30 -2.02
CA TYR A 142 13.49 -1.38 -0.91
C TYR A 142 12.09 -0.77 -0.86
N LEU A 143 11.45 -0.81 0.30
CA LEU A 143 10.08 -0.32 0.48
C LEU A 143 9.87 0.22 1.88
N GLY A 144 8.90 1.12 2.02
CA GLY A 144 8.47 1.62 3.32
C GLY A 144 7.60 0.59 4.04
N ILE A 145 7.67 0.57 5.37
CA ILE A 145 6.83 -0.30 6.21
C ILE A 145 5.33 0.00 6.01
N ASP A 146 4.98 1.23 5.65
CA ASP A 146 3.64 1.63 5.25
C ASP A 146 3.12 0.81 4.06
N LYS A 147 3.97 0.43 3.10
CA LYS A 147 3.57 -0.42 1.97
C LYS A 147 3.05 -1.78 2.41
N LEU A 148 3.51 -2.32 3.54
CA LEU A 148 2.92 -3.53 4.13
C LEU A 148 1.51 -3.29 4.69
N SER A 149 1.25 -2.08 5.19
CA SER A 149 -0.10 -1.67 5.63
C SER A 149 -1.05 -1.57 4.43
N HIS A 150 -0.57 -1.05 3.30
CA HIS A 150 -1.29 -1.04 2.02
C HIS A 150 -1.52 -2.47 1.50
N PHE A 151 -0.48 -3.30 1.51
CA PHE A 151 -0.54 -4.69 1.07
C PHE A 151 -1.58 -5.52 1.82
N PHE A 152 -1.56 -5.53 3.16
CA PHE A 152 -2.53 -6.34 3.93
C PHE A 152 -3.84 -5.61 4.20
N GLY A 153 -3.81 -4.29 4.45
CA GLY A 153 -5.00 -3.51 4.75
C GLY A 153 -5.85 -3.22 3.51
N PHE A 154 -5.27 -2.51 2.54
CA PHE A 154 -5.96 -2.18 1.29
C PHE A 154 -6.01 -3.36 0.32
N GLY A 155 -5.00 -4.24 0.30
CA GLY A 155 -5.07 -5.48 -0.48
C GLY A 155 -6.26 -6.36 -0.09
N ARG A 156 -6.63 -6.43 1.20
CA ARG A 156 -7.89 -7.07 1.64
C ARG A 156 -9.12 -6.40 1.03
N ARG A 157 -9.15 -5.06 1.00
CA ARG A 157 -10.27 -4.27 0.45
C ARG A 157 -10.37 -4.45 -1.06
N TYR A 158 -9.24 -4.47 -1.77
CA TYR A 158 -9.15 -4.77 -3.20
C TYR A 158 -9.67 -6.18 -3.46
N PHE A 159 -9.20 -7.17 -2.70
CA PHE A 159 -9.66 -8.56 -2.83
C PHE A 159 -11.17 -8.70 -2.60
N LYS A 160 -11.71 -8.12 -1.53
CA LYS A 160 -13.15 -8.10 -1.28
C LYS A 160 -13.95 -7.48 -2.42
N ARG A 161 -13.46 -6.37 -2.98
CA ARG A 161 -14.08 -5.71 -4.13
C ARG A 161 -14.01 -6.57 -5.39
N TYR A 162 -12.85 -7.17 -5.66
CA TYR A 162 -12.64 -8.08 -6.79
C TYR A 162 -13.59 -9.29 -6.71
N VAL A 163 -13.64 -9.98 -5.56
CA VAL A 163 -14.55 -11.13 -5.35
C VAL A 163 -15.99 -10.72 -5.61
N ARG A 164 -16.46 -9.60 -5.04
CA ARG A 164 -17.81 -9.08 -5.28
C ARG A 164 -18.08 -8.82 -6.77
N LEU A 165 -17.14 -8.22 -7.49
CA LEU A 165 -17.31 -7.97 -8.94
C LEU A 165 -17.38 -9.28 -9.73
N ARG A 166 -16.62 -10.30 -9.34
CA ARG A 166 -16.70 -11.64 -9.95
C ARG A 166 -18.05 -12.31 -9.67
N GLU A 167 -18.59 -12.17 -8.46
CA GLU A 167 -19.93 -12.65 -8.08
C GLU A 167 -21.06 -11.93 -8.85
N GLU A 168 -20.88 -10.63 -9.14
CA GLU A 168 -21.78 -9.84 -10.00
C GLU A 168 -21.69 -10.22 -11.49
N GLY A 169 -20.79 -11.14 -11.87
CA GLY A 169 -20.66 -11.67 -13.23
C GLY A 169 -19.70 -10.91 -14.14
N TYR A 170 -18.95 -9.94 -13.62
CA TYR A 170 -17.94 -9.24 -14.44
C TYR A 170 -16.79 -10.19 -14.80
N PRO A 171 -16.29 -10.18 -16.06
CA PRO A 171 -15.05 -10.86 -16.45
C PRO A 171 -13.85 -10.50 -15.57
N GLU A 172 -12.86 -11.38 -15.48
CA GLU A 172 -11.73 -11.23 -14.55
C GLU A 172 -10.92 -9.95 -14.81
N ASP A 173 -10.57 -9.71 -16.07
CA ASP A 173 -9.89 -8.50 -16.53
C ASP A 173 -10.68 -7.24 -16.13
N VAL A 174 -11.98 -7.21 -16.43
CA VAL A 174 -12.86 -6.09 -16.07
C VAL A 174 -12.96 -5.90 -14.56
N ALA A 175 -13.02 -6.98 -13.78
CA ALA A 175 -13.05 -6.92 -12.33
C ALA A 175 -11.74 -6.37 -11.74
N MET A 176 -10.59 -6.74 -12.31
CA MET A 176 -9.29 -6.18 -11.94
C MET A 176 -9.21 -4.69 -12.28
N GLU A 177 -9.59 -4.29 -13.49
CA GLU A 177 -9.59 -2.87 -13.92
C GLU A 177 -10.44 -2.01 -12.97
N LYS A 178 -11.68 -2.43 -12.69
CA LYS A 178 -12.60 -1.72 -11.78
C LYS A 178 -12.12 -1.68 -10.32
N THR A 179 -11.24 -2.59 -9.93
CA THR A 179 -10.66 -2.64 -8.59
C THR A 179 -9.48 -1.66 -8.50
N VAL A 180 -8.58 -1.68 -9.49
CA VAL A 180 -7.47 -0.71 -9.58
C VAL A 180 -7.99 0.71 -9.75
N GLU A 181 -8.99 0.95 -10.60
CA GLU A 181 -9.60 2.26 -10.80
C GLU A 181 -10.23 2.80 -9.50
N TRP A 182 -10.87 1.94 -8.70
CA TRP A 182 -11.37 2.33 -7.39
C TRP A 182 -10.24 2.74 -6.44
N GLY A 183 -9.12 2.02 -6.49
CA GLY A 183 -7.88 2.38 -5.81
C GLY A 183 -7.35 3.75 -6.20
N MET A 184 -7.22 4.01 -7.50
CA MET A 184 -6.79 5.29 -8.03
C MET A 184 -7.68 6.44 -7.57
N TRP A 185 -8.99 6.21 -7.51
CA TRP A 185 -9.95 7.20 -6.99
C TRP A 185 -9.75 7.44 -5.49
N TYR A 186 -9.58 6.37 -4.70
CA TYR A 186 -9.37 6.49 -3.25
C TYR A 186 -8.07 7.25 -2.93
N GLU A 187 -6.99 6.91 -3.62
CA GLU A 187 -5.70 7.58 -3.52
C GLU A 187 -5.81 9.06 -3.91
N ARG A 188 -6.51 9.35 -5.02
CA ARG A 188 -6.68 10.72 -5.51
C ARG A 188 -7.53 11.59 -4.59
N TYR A 189 -8.57 11.07 -3.95
CA TYR A 189 -9.57 11.92 -3.30
C TYR A 189 -9.64 11.79 -1.79
N LEU A 190 -9.20 10.68 -1.20
CA LEU A 190 -9.34 10.44 0.23
C LEU A 190 -8.00 10.40 0.97
N VAL A 191 -6.93 10.01 0.29
CA VAL A 191 -5.58 9.93 0.87
C VAL A 191 -4.74 11.11 0.38
N GLY A 192 -4.40 11.19 -0.90
CA GLY A 192 -3.42 12.13 -1.42
C GLY A 192 -3.85 13.59 -1.55
N ASN A 193 -4.85 13.92 -2.39
CA ASN A 193 -5.08 15.34 -2.75
C ASN A 193 -5.63 16.21 -1.62
N LEU A 194 -6.39 15.63 -0.68
CA LEU A 194 -7.03 16.40 0.38
C LEU A 194 -6.23 16.41 1.69
N THR A 195 -5.28 15.49 1.89
CA THR A 195 -4.65 15.32 3.21
C THR A 195 -3.16 15.67 3.27
N ASP A 196 -2.33 15.33 2.27
CA ASP A 196 -0.87 15.58 2.31
C ASP A 196 -0.25 16.13 1.00
N GLY A 197 -0.98 16.05 -0.11
CA GLY A 197 -0.54 16.51 -1.43
C GLY A 197 0.38 15.53 -2.16
N ILE A 198 0.34 14.24 -1.78
CA ILE A 198 1.17 13.18 -2.34
C ILE A 198 0.25 12.13 -2.99
N TYR A 199 0.59 11.70 -4.21
CA TYR A 199 -0.09 10.60 -4.88
C TYR A 199 0.92 9.46 -5.06
N SER A 200 0.81 8.42 -4.25
CA SER A 200 1.77 7.31 -4.24
C SER A 200 1.37 6.21 -5.20
N TYR A 201 2.21 6.02 -6.21
CA TYR A 201 2.06 4.89 -7.13
C TYR A 201 2.47 3.57 -6.49
N ALA A 202 3.42 3.62 -5.55
CA ALA A 202 3.84 2.46 -4.78
C ALA A 202 2.73 1.96 -3.86
N ASP A 203 1.87 2.84 -3.34
CA ASP A 203 0.68 2.42 -2.60
C ASP A 203 -0.32 1.67 -3.48
N LEU A 204 -0.57 2.16 -4.69
CA LEU A 204 -1.44 1.46 -5.65
C LEU A 204 -0.91 0.08 -6.01
N GLU A 205 0.41 -0.03 -6.22
CA GLU A 205 1.06 -1.31 -6.50
C GLU A 205 1.01 -2.24 -5.29
N ALA A 206 1.29 -1.74 -4.08
CA ALA A 206 1.22 -2.51 -2.85
C ALA A 206 -0.20 -3.03 -2.59
N ASN A 207 -1.22 -2.19 -2.79
CA ASN A 207 -2.62 -2.59 -2.70
C ASN A 207 -2.94 -3.73 -3.68
N PHE A 208 -2.49 -3.59 -4.93
CA PHE A 208 -2.76 -4.58 -5.97
C PHE A 208 -2.04 -5.91 -5.70
N GLN A 209 -0.77 -5.89 -5.35
CA GLN A 209 -0.04 -7.12 -5.03
C GLN A 209 -0.56 -7.78 -3.75
N GLY A 210 -1.03 -7.00 -2.79
CA GLY A 210 -1.76 -7.51 -1.63
C GLY A 210 -3.01 -8.30 -2.02
N MET A 211 -3.76 -7.81 -3.00
CA MET A 211 -4.88 -8.55 -3.61
C MET A 211 -4.40 -9.79 -4.37
N MET A 212 -3.31 -9.71 -5.14
CA MET A 212 -2.79 -10.87 -5.88
C MET A 212 -2.34 -12.00 -4.95
N MET A 213 -1.72 -11.66 -3.83
CA MET A 213 -1.43 -12.62 -2.78
C MET A 213 -2.71 -13.21 -2.20
N ALA A 214 -3.72 -12.40 -1.87
CA ALA A 214 -5.00 -12.89 -1.35
C ALA A 214 -5.67 -13.85 -2.34
N ARG A 215 -5.66 -13.52 -3.64
CA ARG A 215 -6.14 -14.41 -4.70
C ARG A 215 -5.39 -15.72 -4.71
N SER A 216 -4.08 -15.73 -4.51
CA SER A 216 -3.29 -16.97 -4.46
C SER A 216 -3.67 -17.90 -3.29
N PHE A 217 -4.36 -17.41 -2.25
CA PHE A 217 -4.91 -18.27 -1.20
C PHE A 217 -6.10 -19.09 -1.68
N SER A 218 -6.97 -18.54 -2.52
CA SER A 218 -8.24 -19.16 -2.90
C SER A 218 -8.36 -19.55 -4.37
N GLU A 219 -7.47 -19.07 -5.23
CA GLU A 219 -7.56 -19.19 -6.69
C GLU A 219 -6.24 -19.71 -7.30
N GLY A 220 -6.33 -20.09 -8.58
CA GLY A 220 -5.19 -20.56 -9.38
C GLY A 220 -5.05 -22.09 -9.38
N PRO A 221 -4.08 -22.62 -10.15
CA PRO A 221 -3.87 -24.06 -10.28
C PRO A 221 -3.31 -24.70 -9.00
N THR A 222 -2.65 -23.90 -8.15
CA THR A 222 -2.00 -24.34 -6.91
C THR A 222 -2.28 -23.34 -5.77
N PRO A 223 -3.53 -23.27 -5.29
CA PRO A 223 -3.91 -22.32 -4.23
C PRO A 223 -3.17 -22.62 -2.92
N LEU A 224 -2.87 -21.58 -2.14
CA LEU A 224 -2.21 -21.74 -0.84
C LEU A 224 -3.12 -22.41 0.18
N LEU A 225 -4.44 -22.17 0.15
CA LEU A 225 -5.39 -22.87 1.01
C LEU A 225 -5.96 -24.07 0.28
N VAL A 226 -5.73 -25.24 0.87
CA VAL A 226 -6.35 -26.48 0.45
C VAL A 226 -7.17 -27.06 1.59
N ARG A 227 -8.31 -27.64 1.23
CA ARG A 227 -9.18 -28.30 2.17
C ARG A 227 -8.72 -29.75 2.34
N THR A 228 -8.31 -30.11 3.55
CA THR A 228 -7.94 -31.47 3.95
C THR A 228 -8.99 -31.99 4.92
N GLY A 229 -10.00 -32.71 4.40
CA GLY A 229 -11.16 -33.14 5.19
C GLY A 229 -12.06 -31.96 5.58
N ASP A 230 -12.22 -31.74 6.88
CA ASP A 230 -13.00 -30.63 7.46
C ASP A 230 -12.13 -29.44 7.87
N LYS A 231 -10.89 -29.35 7.38
CA LYS A 231 -9.93 -28.29 7.76
C LYS A 231 -9.31 -27.59 6.57
N TRP A 232 -9.06 -26.30 6.73
CA TRP A 232 -8.18 -25.51 5.88
C TRP A 232 -6.73 -25.69 6.30
N THR A 233 -5.86 -25.96 5.33
CA THR A 233 -4.42 -26.16 5.53
C THR A 233 -3.64 -25.40 4.49
N LEU A 234 -2.43 -24.96 4.86
CA LEU A 234 -1.51 -24.33 3.93
C LEU A 234 -0.84 -25.42 3.06
N ALA A 235 -1.00 -25.34 1.74
CA ALA A 235 -0.46 -26.33 0.81
C ALA A 235 1.06 -26.23 0.64
N ARG A 236 1.62 -25.04 0.86
CA ARG A 236 3.05 -24.73 0.74
C ARG A 236 3.37 -23.45 1.50
N PRO A 237 4.63 -23.22 1.91
CA PRO A 237 5.01 -21.99 2.57
C PRO A 237 4.72 -20.75 1.72
N ILE A 238 4.29 -19.68 2.40
CA ILE A 238 4.18 -18.33 1.87
C ILE A 238 5.59 -17.75 1.70
N ASP A 239 5.84 -17.18 0.53
CA ASP A 239 7.01 -16.34 0.27
C ASP A 239 6.53 -14.96 -0.19
N ILE A 240 6.72 -13.94 0.64
CA ILE A 240 6.27 -12.57 0.32
C ILE A 240 7.00 -12.00 -0.92
N ARG A 241 8.19 -12.53 -1.25
CA ARG A 241 8.97 -12.09 -2.42
C ARG A 241 8.25 -12.34 -3.74
N ASP A 242 7.32 -13.29 -3.77
CA ASP A 242 6.49 -13.55 -4.96
C ASP A 242 5.55 -12.38 -5.31
N PHE A 243 5.30 -11.48 -4.35
CA PHE A 243 4.34 -10.38 -4.45
C PHE A 243 4.98 -9.00 -4.20
N VAL A 244 6.28 -8.94 -3.91
CA VAL A 244 7.01 -7.68 -3.76
C VAL A 244 7.84 -7.44 -5.01
N ASN A 245 7.70 -6.26 -5.58
CA ASN A 245 8.37 -5.90 -6.83
C ASN A 245 8.87 -4.45 -6.81
N PRO A 246 9.71 -4.04 -7.78
CA PRO A 246 10.28 -2.69 -7.83
C PRO A 246 9.26 -1.55 -7.79
N GLY A 247 8.00 -1.79 -8.13
CA GLY A 247 6.94 -0.78 -8.01
C GLY A 247 6.67 -0.30 -6.58
N PHE A 248 7.19 -0.97 -5.55
CA PHE A 248 7.05 -0.57 -4.14
C PHE A 248 8.06 0.50 -3.70
N ASP A 249 9.13 0.71 -4.48
CA ASP A 249 10.20 1.64 -4.16
C ASP A 249 9.85 3.03 -4.72
N GLU A 250 9.51 4.01 -3.88
CA GLU A 250 9.13 5.35 -4.36
C GLU A 250 10.30 6.16 -4.90
N SER A 251 11.54 5.68 -4.79
CA SER A 251 12.67 6.26 -5.51
C SER A 251 12.79 5.76 -6.95
N TYR A 252 12.06 4.70 -7.31
CA TYR A 252 11.98 4.13 -8.65
C TYR A 252 10.59 4.33 -9.29
N ASN A 253 9.53 4.12 -8.51
CA ASN A 253 8.12 4.28 -8.86
C ASN A 253 7.60 5.61 -8.30
N CYS A 254 8.20 6.71 -8.74
CA CYS A 254 8.18 8.00 -8.05
C CYS A 254 6.79 8.59 -7.83
N SER A 255 6.48 8.89 -6.57
CA SER A 255 5.26 9.58 -6.15
C SER A 255 5.10 10.93 -6.85
N ARG A 256 3.85 11.34 -7.05
CA ARG A 256 3.53 12.66 -7.60
C ARG A 256 3.21 13.64 -6.47
N PHE A 257 3.96 14.73 -6.44
CA PHE A 257 3.78 15.83 -5.48
C PHE A 257 2.98 16.98 -6.09
N MET A 258 2.11 17.61 -5.29
CA MET A 258 1.25 18.71 -5.72
C MET A 258 1.43 19.98 -4.87
N GLY A 259 1.06 21.14 -5.41
CA GLY A 259 1.09 22.42 -4.70
C GLY A 259 2.46 22.76 -4.11
N THR A 260 2.47 23.31 -2.89
CA THR A 260 3.69 23.70 -2.17
C THR A 260 4.59 22.52 -1.83
N ARG A 261 4.01 21.33 -1.61
CA ARG A 261 4.75 20.09 -1.37
C ARG A 261 5.70 19.79 -2.52
N ARG A 262 5.23 19.97 -3.77
CA ARG A 262 6.05 19.78 -4.97
C ARG A 262 7.29 20.66 -4.95
N SER A 263 7.11 21.98 -4.83
CA SER A 263 8.26 22.90 -4.87
C SER A 263 9.32 22.57 -3.81
N GLN A 264 8.88 22.15 -2.63
CA GLN A 264 9.76 21.79 -1.52
C GLN A 264 10.50 20.48 -1.75
N VAL A 265 9.77 19.41 -2.09
CA VAL A 265 10.37 18.12 -2.38
C VAL A 265 11.35 18.22 -3.54
N MET A 266 10.97 18.92 -4.62
CA MET A 266 11.84 19.12 -5.78
C MET A 266 13.13 19.85 -5.41
N HIS A 267 13.06 20.85 -4.53
CA HIS A 267 14.26 21.56 -4.06
C HIS A 267 15.24 20.62 -3.33
N VAL A 268 14.75 19.78 -2.42
CA VAL A 268 15.58 18.81 -1.69
C VAL A 268 16.10 17.74 -2.64
N LEU A 269 15.26 17.25 -3.57
CA LEU A 269 15.65 16.27 -4.56
C LEU A 269 16.81 16.78 -5.42
N GLU A 270 16.70 17.98 -5.98
CA GLU A 270 17.72 18.57 -6.85
C GLU A 270 19.05 18.83 -6.12
N SER A 271 18.98 19.32 -4.87
CA SER A 271 20.17 19.74 -4.12
C SER A 271 20.89 18.59 -3.42
N GLU A 272 20.15 17.64 -2.82
CA GLU A 272 20.69 16.61 -1.92
C GLU A 272 20.66 15.20 -2.54
N VAL A 273 19.65 14.88 -3.34
CA VAL A 273 19.39 13.51 -3.80
C VAL A 273 19.94 13.24 -5.20
N CYS A 274 19.70 14.13 -6.16
CA CYS A 274 20.15 13.99 -7.54
C CYS A 274 21.67 13.73 -7.68
N PRO A 275 22.57 14.34 -6.87
CA PRO A 275 23.99 13.99 -6.91
C PRO A 275 24.28 12.51 -6.61
N LYS A 276 23.45 11.88 -5.76
CA LYS A 276 23.59 10.46 -5.38
C LYS A 276 23.10 9.49 -6.45
N ARG A 277 22.36 9.95 -7.46
CA ARG A 277 21.78 9.10 -8.53
C ARG A 277 22.83 8.28 -9.27
N THR A 278 24.03 8.83 -9.46
CA THR A 278 25.15 8.18 -10.16
C THR A 278 25.97 7.24 -9.28
N ALA A 279 25.63 7.11 -8.00
CA ALA A 279 26.34 6.21 -7.09
C ALA A 279 26.22 4.76 -7.57
N PRO A 280 27.31 3.96 -7.50
CA PRO A 280 27.32 2.58 -8.00
C PRO A 280 26.23 1.69 -7.39
N LEU A 281 25.91 1.86 -6.10
CA LEU A 281 24.86 1.10 -5.42
C LEU A 281 23.46 1.40 -6.00
N VAL A 282 23.18 2.67 -6.28
CA VAL A 282 21.90 3.11 -6.88
C VAL A 282 21.77 2.59 -8.31
N GLN A 283 22.81 2.76 -9.12
CA GLN A 283 22.83 2.27 -10.51
C GLN A 283 22.64 0.75 -10.56
N ALA A 284 23.38 -0.01 -9.77
CA ALA A 284 23.25 -1.46 -9.71
C ALA A 284 21.85 -1.90 -9.25
N ARG A 285 21.22 -1.16 -8.32
CA ARG A 285 19.84 -1.42 -7.88
C ARG A 285 18.85 -1.21 -9.03
N PHE A 286 18.93 -0.07 -9.71
CA PHE A 286 17.98 0.27 -10.78
C PHE A 286 18.18 -0.60 -12.03
N GLU A 287 19.41 -1.00 -12.35
CA GLU A 287 19.68 -2.01 -13.38
C GLU A 287 19.01 -3.37 -13.09
N ARG A 288 18.91 -3.76 -11.81
CA ARG A 288 18.13 -4.95 -11.42
C ARG A 288 16.64 -4.71 -11.62
N TYR A 289 16.13 -3.56 -11.18
CA TYR A 289 14.72 -3.20 -11.30
C TYR A 289 14.25 -3.11 -12.76
N GLN A 290 15.08 -2.61 -13.68
CA GLN A 290 14.77 -2.49 -15.11
C GLN A 290 14.50 -3.85 -15.79
N LYS A 291 14.98 -4.95 -15.23
CA LYS A 291 14.72 -6.31 -15.76
C LYS A 291 13.31 -6.79 -15.44
N TRP A 292 12.63 -6.14 -14.51
CA TRP A 292 11.31 -6.54 -14.06
C TRP A 292 10.23 -5.99 -15.00
N LYS A 293 9.21 -6.81 -15.26
CA LYS A 293 8.08 -6.43 -16.11
C LYS A 293 7.00 -5.76 -15.26
N PRO A 294 6.52 -4.55 -15.64
CA PRO A 294 5.43 -3.87 -14.95
C PRO A 294 4.22 -4.75 -14.69
N SER A 295 3.61 -4.59 -13.51
CA SER A 295 2.42 -5.34 -13.12
C SER A 295 1.21 -4.94 -13.98
N PHE A 296 0.11 -5.69 -13.88
CA PHE A 296 -1.15 -5.26 -14.47
C PHE A 296 -1.60 -3.89 -13.92
N SER A 297 -1.44 -3.66 -12.61
CA SER A 297 -1.83 -2.40 -11.97
C SER A 297 -1.04 -1.23 -12.53
N GLN A 298 0.29 -1.33 -12.60
CA GLN A 298 1.10 -0.25 -13.16
C GLN A 298 0.77 0.04 -14.62
N GLN A 299 0.64 -1.00 -15.46
CA GLN A 299 0.26 -0.82 -16.87
C GLN A 299 -1.11 -0.15 -17.00
N PHE A 300 -2.08 -0.54 -16.17
CA PHE A 300 -3.42 0.05 -16.16
C PHE A 300 -3.39 1.51 -15.69
N VAL A 301 -2.69 1.79 -14.59
CA VAL A 301 -2.53 3.13 -14.03
C VAL A 301 -1.86 4.06 -15.04
N ASP A 302 -0.74 3.64 -15.64
CA ASP A 302 -0.03 4.44 -16.65
C ASP A 302 -0.92 4.74 -17.87
N ARG A 303 -1.66 3.74 -18.36
CA ARG A 303 -2.61 3.94 -19.46
C ARG A 303 -3.69 4.96 -19.10
N LYS A 304 -4.33 4.81 -17.93
CA LYS A 304 -5.38 5.72 -17.45
C LYS A 304 -4.90 7.14 -17.22
N LEU A 305 -3.67 7.29 -16.74
CA LEU A 305 -3.06 8.59 -16.54
C LEU A 305 -2.62 9.23 -17.87
N GLY A 306 -2.09 8.44 -18.79
CA GLY A 306 -1.79 8.89 -20.16
C GLY A 306 -3.03 9.40 -20.89
N GLU A 307 -4.19 8.73 -20.74
CA GLU A 307 -5.49 9.20 -21.25
C GLU A 307 -5.89 10.57 -20.66
N GLN A 308 -5.44 10.89 -19.45
CA GLN A 308 -5.65 12.18 -18.78
C GLN A 308 -4.55 13.22 -19.07
N GLY A 309 -3.60 12.90 -19.97
CA GLY A 309 -2.48 13.75 -20.34
C GLY A 309 -1.35 13.80 -19.30
N TRP A 310 -1.25 12.80 -18.42
CA TRP A 310 -0.21 12.74 -17.40
C TRP A 310 0.96 11.88 -17.87
N THR A 311 2.17 12.25 -17.44
CA THR A 311 3.39 11.48 -17.74
C THR A 311 3.52 10.24 -16.86
N PRO A 312 4.06 9.11 -17.38
CA PRO A 312 4.34 7.91 -16.60
C PRO A 312 5.28 8.17 -15.41
N HIS A 313 5.21 7.36 -14.37
CA HIS A 313 5.84 7.61 -13.06
C HIS A 313 7.08 6.73 -12.84
N THR A 314 8.03 6.83 -13.77
CA THR A 314 9.15 5.88 -13.89
C THR A 314 10.48 6.52 -13.52
N ASP A 315 11.54 5.71 -13.39
CA ASP A 315 12.94 6.15 -13.28
C ASP A 315 13.32 7.19 -14.36
N ALA A 316 12.78 7.04 -15.59
CA ALA A 316 13.00 8.03 -16.64
C ALA A 316 12.45 9.42 -16.29
N VAL A 317 11.36 9.50 -15.51
CA VAL A 317 10.84 10.77 -14.98
C VAL A 317 11.70 11.31 -13.85
N PHE A 318 12.29 10.45 -13.03
CA PHE A 318 13.28 10.89 -12.04
C PHE A 318 14.53 11.46 -12.72
N ASP A 319 15.02 10.82 -13.77
CA ASP A 319 16.14 11.33 -14.56
C ASP A 319 15.80 12.69 -15.19
N LEU A 320 14.55 12.87 -15.65
CA LEU A 320 14.05 14.18 -16.08
C LEU A 320 14.04 15.18 -14.93
N TRP A 321 13.65 14.81 -13.70
CA TRP A 321 13.72 15.71 -12.53
C TRP A 321 15.15 16.18 -12.28
N CYS A 322 16.10 15.25 -12.22
CA CYS A 322 17.51 15.58 -12.01
C CYS A 322 18.17 16.32 -13.19
N ALA A 323 17.68 16.13 -14.42
CA ALA A 323 18.12 16.89 -15.58
C ALA A 323 17.46 18.29 -15.65
N SER A 324 16.21 18.42 -15.19
CA SER A 324 15.42 19.66 -15.21
C SER A 324 15.83 20.70 -14.18
N GLY A 325 16.69 20.34 -13.22
CA GLY A 325 17.48 21.33 -12.45
C GLY A 325 18.36 22.25 -13.33
N LYS A 326 18.39 22.03 -14.65
CA LYS A 326 18.96 22.92 -15.67
C LYS A 326 17.96 23.47 -16.72
N ALA A 327 16.69 23.09 -16.67
CA ALA A 327 15.70 23.48 -17.69
C ALA A 327 14.31 23.74 -17.08
N GLU A 328 13.89 25.00 -17.11
CA GLU A 328 12.52 25.42 -16.85
C GLU A 328 11.53 24.62 -17.73
N GLY A 329 10.47 24.09 -17.11
CA GLY A 329 9.26 23.68 -17.82
C GLY A 329 9.05 22.17 -17.99
N LEU A 330 8.52 21.52 -16.96
CA LEU A 330 7.58 20.41 -17.18
C LEU A 330 6.17 21.00 -17.30
N PRO A 331 5.36 20.58 -18.29
CA PRO A 331 4.04 21.18 -18.52
C PRO A 331 3.12 20.97 -17.31
N GLU A 332 2.54 22.06 -16.80
CA GLU A 332 1.46 22.02 -15.82
C GLU A 332 0.28 21.22 -16.39
N SER A 333 -0.29 20.31 -15.59
CA SER A 333 -1.54 19.64 -15.97
C SER A 333 -2.65 20.69 -16.19
N PRO A 334 -3.62 20.45 -17.09
CA PRO A 334 -4.70 21.41 -17.33
C PRO A 334 -5.40 21.74 -16.02
N ARG A 335 -5.48 23.03 -15.67
CA ARG A 335 -6.32 23.50 -14.57
C ARG A 335 -7.76 23.14 -14.92
N THR A 336 -8.32 22.17 -14.22
CA THR A 336 -9.78 21.99 -14.20
C THR A 336 -10.36 23.19 -13.46
N THR A 337 -10.90 24.15 -14.21
CA THR A 337 -11.78 25.20 -13.68
C THR A 337 -13.02 24.59 -13.03
N PRO A 338 -13.60 25.26 -12.02
CA PRO A 338 -14.58 24.70 -11.08
C PRO A 338 -15.86 24.16 -11.71
#